data_AF-X1FI88-F1
#
_entry.id   AF-X1FI88-F1
#
_cell.length_a   1.000
_cell.length_b   1.000
_cell.length_c   1.000
_cell.angle_alpha   90.00
_cell.angle_beta   90.00
_cell.angle_gamma   90.00
#
_symmetry.space_group_name_H-M   'P 1'
#
loop_
_entity.id
_entity.type
_entity.pdbx_description
1 polymer ?
#
loop_
_entity_poly.entity_id
_entity_poly.type
_entity_poly.pdbx_seq_one_letter_code
_entity_poly.pdbx_strand_id
1 'polypeptide(L)' 'KTHSKVIFVLRRDYDGLRRYAHLGTGNYHSGTARLYCDLGMLTCDPVIGGDLT' A
#
# COMPACT_ATOMS: atom_id res chain seq x y z
N LYS A 1 11.43 -14.90 -4.58
CA LYS A 1 11.76 -13.70 -3.77
C LYS A 1 10.66 -12.68 -4.01
N THR A 2 9.97 -12.20 -2.98
CA THR A 2 8.93 -11.16 -3.14
C THR A 2 9.59 -9.79 -3.10
N HIS A 3 9.47 -9.01 -4.17
CA HIS A 3 10.06 -7.67 -4.29
C HIS A 3 9.01 -6.55 -4.32
N SER A 4 7.72 -6.88 -4.30
CA SER A 4 6.63 -5.92 -4.19
C SER A 4 6.56 -5.36 -2.78
N LYS A 5 6.31 -4.06 -2.64
CA LYS A 5 6.16 -3.39 -1.34
C LYS A 5 4.74 -2.89 -1.23
N VAL A 6 3.95 -3.67 -0.49
CA VAL A 6 2.53 -3.44 -0.34
C VAL A 6 2.20 -3.45 1.15
N ILE A 7 1.42 -2.48 1.59
CA ILE A 7 0.71 -2.54 2.87
C ILE A 7 -0.77 -2.61 2.54
N PHE A 8 -1.47 -3.59 3.09
CA PHE A 8 -2.91 -3.78 2.90
C PHE A 8 -3.60 -3.78 4.25
N VAL A 9 -4.61 -2.92 4.39
CA VAL A 9 -5.37 -2.73 5.63
C VAL A 9 -6.85 -2.89 5.33
N LEU A 10 -7.47 -3.81 6.06
CA LEU A 10 -8.92 -3.94 6.13
C LEU A 10 -9.41 -3.21 7.38
N ARG A 11 -10.30 -2.24 7.21
CA ARG A 11 -10.89 -1.47 8.31
C ARG A 11 -12.40 -1.56 8.25
N ARG A 12 -13.03 -1.82 9.40
CA ARG A 12 -14.49 -1.72 9.54
C ARG A 12 -14.85 -0.26 9.79
N ASP A 13 -15.37 0.39 8.76
CA ASP A 13 -15.89 1.75 8.80
C ASP A 13 -17.40 1.74 9.11
N TYR A 14 -17.99 2.93 9.31
CA TYR A 14 -19.42 3.09 9.65
C TYR A 14 -20.35 2.51 8.58
N ASP A 15 -19.92 2.52 7.32
CA ASP A 15 -20.66 2.06 6.14
C ASP A 15 -20.29 0.63 5.68
N GLY A 16 -19.42 -0.06 6.41
CA GLY A 16 -19.03 -1.44 6.12
C GLY A 16 -17.52 -1.68 6.13
N LEU A 17 -17.09 -2.77 5.48
CA LEU A 17 -15.67 -3.12 5.40
C LEU A 17 -15.01 -2.35 4.24
N ARG A 18 -13.98 -1.58 4.55
CA ARG A 18 -13.22 -0.81 3.57
C ARG A 18 -11.77 -1.28 3.50
N ARG A 19 -11.22 -1.24 2.29
CA ARG A 19 -9.85 -1.64 1.95
C ARG A 19 -9.00 -0.40 1.74
N TYR A 20 -7.81 -0.40 2.32
CA TYR A 20 -6.78 0.60 2.11
C TYR A 20 -5.49 -0.09 1.72
N ALA A 21 -4.83 0.45 0.70
CA ALA A 21 -3.59 -0.10 0.19
C ALA A 21 -2.54 1.00 0.03
N HIS A 22 -1.31 0.69 0.39
CA HIS A 22 -0.13 1.45 -0.02
C HIS A 22 0.73 0.59 -0.95
N LEU A 23 1.03 1.11 -2.14
CA LEU A 23 1.87 0.47 -3.14
C LEU A 23 3.14 1.30 -3.35
N GLY A 24 4.31 0.72 -3.10
CA GLY A 24 5.59 1.40 -3.21
C GLY A 24 6.52 0.77 -4.26
N THR A 25 7.23 1.61 -5.02
CA THR A 25 8.39 1.18 -5.83
C THR A 25 9.61 0.91 -4.93
N GLY A 26 9.74 1.71 -3.86
CA GLY A 26 10.79 1.64 -2.86
C GLY A 26 10.48 0.72 -1.70
N ASN A 27 11.48 0.52 -0.83
CA ASN A 27 11.31 -0.19 0.43
C ASN A 27 10.88 0.74 1.58
N TYR A 28 10.35 0.16 2.65
CA TYR A 28 9.85 0.91 3.82
C TYR A 28 10.97 1.32 4.80
N HIS A 29 12.25 1.17 4.44
CA HIS A 29 13.35 1.52 5.32
C HIS A 29 13.61 3.04 5.27
N SER A 30 13.30 3.72 6.37
CA SER A 30 13.37 5.19 6.47
C SER A 30 14.78 5.76 6.24
N GLY A 31 15.84 4.99 6.55
CA GLY A 31 17.23 5.40 6.32
C GLY A 31 17.57 5.53 4.83
N THR A 32 17.04 4.64 3.99
CA THR A 32 17.27 4.65 2.53
C THR A 32 16.25 5.47 1.77
N ALA A 33 15.07 5.72 2.35
CA ALA A 33 14.02 6.52 1.71
C ALA A 33 14.44 7.95 1.36
N ARG A 34 15.48 8.49 2.02
CA ARG A 34 16.06 9.81 1.71
C ARG A 34 17.10 9.77 0.59
N LEU A 35 17.66 8.60 0.32
CA LEU A 35 18.75 8.39 -0.64
C LEU A 35 18.20 8.02 -2.02
N TYR A 36 17.10 7.30 -2.07
CA TYR A 36 16.48 6.84 -3.31
C TYR A 36 15.24 7.66 -3.64
N CYS A 37 15.03 7.88 -4.93
CA CYS A 37 13.79 8.45 -5.44
C CYS A 37 12.80 7.32 -5.70
N ASP A 38 11.67 7.35 -5.01
CA ASP A 38 10.62 6.33 -5.08
C ASP A 38 9.23 6.97 -5.10
N LEU A 39 8.25 6.22 -5.62
CA LEU A 39 6.84 6.58 -5.56
C LEU A 39 6.11 5.66 -4.58
N GLY A 40 5.24 6.26 -3.77
CA GLY A 40 4.26 5.57 -2.94
C GLY A 40 2.85 6.05 -3.28
N MET A 41 1.96 5.11 -3.59
CA MET A 41 0.54 5.40 -3.82
C MET A 41 -0.29 4.84 -2.67
N LEU A 42 -0.99 5.72 -1.96
CA LEU A 42 -1.98 5.36 -0.95
C LEU A 42 -3.38 5.47 -1.57
N THR A 43 -4.14 4.38 -1.57
CA THR A 43 -5.45 4.31 -2.24
C THR A 43 -6.46 3.47 -1.45
N CYS A 44 -7.74 3.74 -1.69
CA CYS A 44 -8.88 2.92 -1.27
C CYS A 44 -9.73 2.48 -2.48
N ASP A 45 -9.16 2.51 -3.69
CA ASP A 45 -9.80 2.04 -4.91
C ASP A 45 -10.24 0.57 -4.78
N PRO A 46 -11.52 0.25 -5.04
CA PRO A 46 -12.05 -1.08 -4.84
C PRO A 46 -11.49 -2.13 -5.81
N VAL A 47 -11.08 -1.73 -7.03
CA VAL A 47 -10.47 -2.63 -8.01
C VAL A 47 -9.07 -3.01 -7.54
N ILE A 48 -8.25 -2.00 -7.24
CA ILE A 48 -6.89 -2.23 -6.73
C ILE A 48 -6.93 -3.00 -5.41
N GLY A 49 -7.84 -2.64 -4.50
CA GLY A 49 -8.00 -3.34 -3.23
C GLY A 49 -8.47 -4.79 -3.38
N GLY A 50 -9.23 -5.10 -4.43
CA GLY A 50 -9.65 -6.46 -4.76
C GLY A 50 -8.46 -7.34 -5.17
N ASP A 51 -7.60 -6.83 -6.07
CA ASP A 51 -6.44 -7.54 -6.63
C ASP A 51 -5.35 -7.88 -5.61
N LEU A 52 -5.35 -7.21 -4.44
CA LEU A 52 -4.37 -7.43 -3.37
C LEU A 52 -4.74 -8.57 -2.40
N THR A 53 -5.86 -9.26 -2.64
CA THR A 53 -6.39 -10.34 -1.79
C THR A 53 -6.27 -11.68 -2.50
#